data_AF-A0A0Q4QMJ5-F1
#
_entry.id   AF-A0A0Q4QMJ5-F1
#
_cell.length_a   1.000
_cell.length_b   1.000
_cell.length_c   1.000
_cell.angle_alpha   90.00
_cell.angle_beta   90.00
_cell.angle_gamma   90.00
#
_symmetry.space_group_name_H-M   'P 1'
#
loop_
_entity.id
_entity.type
_entity.pdbx_description
1 polymer ?
#
loop_
_entity_poly.entity_id
_entity_poly.type
_entity_poly.pdbx_seq_one_letter_code
_entity_poly.pdbx_strand_id
1 'polypeptide(L)'
;MAIVNLGILLKYGMYGAANKLANGRNIAALDDVWKLDNNGISKAANLNSTDIVTYYRVQGGTPPKASWKRITKNDNGSITIQKGVNVNISTGNIDHAIYYLKKKRAGGEIVAFDVPKWLDNFVKETAIKQRDFKENPLNQGGSAPKKVDPTTPGDSYEFPPIWSEWFEEYATNGRIIKDIDD
;
A
#
# COMPACT_ATOMS: atom_id res chain seq x y z
N MET A 1 -14.60 -10.93 7.72
CA MET A 1 -14.88 -10.34 6.40
C MET A 1 -14.38 -8.90 6.38
N ALA A 2 -13.30 -8.61 5.65
CA ALA A 2 -12.92 -7.22 5.38
C ALA A 2 -13.86 -6.68 4.29
N ILE A 3 -14.85 -5.89 4.68
CA ILE A 3 -15.75 -5.21 3.74
C ILE A 3 -14.95 -4.09 3.08
N VAL A 4 -14.35 -4.34 1.90
CA VAL A 4 -13.77 -3.24 1.11
C VAL A 4 -14.87 -2.24 0.75
N ASN A 5 -14.68 -0.98 1.12
CA ASN A 5 -15.65 0.09 0.88
C ASN A 5 -15.62 0.51 -0.60
N LEU A 6 -16.46 -0.15 -1.41
CA LEU A 6 -16.72 0.23 -2.81
C LEU A 6 -17.11 1.71 -2.96
N GLY A 7 -17.68 2.32 -1.91
CA GLY A 7 -18.01 3.73 -1.87
C GLY A 7 -16.80 4.65 -2.06
N ILE A 8 -15.61 4.27 -1.57
CA ILE A 8 -14.38 5.06 -1.78
C ILE A 8 -13.99 5.03 -3.26
N LEU A 9 -14.01 3.85 -3.91
CA LEU A 9 -13.65 3.74 -5.33
C LEU A 9 -14.60 4.54 -6.23
N LEU A 10 -15.89 4.50 -5.94
CA LEU A 10 -16.92 5.23 -6.68
C LEU A 10 -16.82 6.75 -6.47
N LYS A 11 -16.56 7.19 -5.22
CA LYS A 11 -16.36 8.61 -4.88
C LYS A 11 -15.23 9.26 -5.68
N TYR A 12 -14.21 8.49 -6.03
CA TYR A 12 -13.03 8.99 -6.72
C TYR A 12 -12.93 8.59 -8.20
N GLY A 13 -14.01 8.06 -8.79
CA GLY A 13 -14.04 7.73 -10.21
C GLY A 13 -13.13 6.58 -10.62
N MET A 14 -12.67 5.75 -9.67
CA MET A 14 -11.87 4.56 -9.93
C MET A 14 -12.74 3.38 -10.38
N TYR A 15 -13.63 3.60 -11.35
CA TYR A 15 -14.64 2.63 -11.78
C TYR A 15 -14.03 1.33 -12.30
N GLY A 16 -12.88 1.39 -12.99
CA GLY A 16 -12.18 0.20 -13.46
C GLY A 16 -11.63 -0.65 -12.31
N ALA A 17 -11.17 0.00 -11.23
CA ALA A 17 -10.70 -0.68 -10.03
C ALA A 17 -11.86 -1.24 -9.21
N ALA A 18 -12.97 -0.50 -9.10
CA ALA A 18 -14.22 -0.97 -8.50
C ALA A 18 -14.77 -2.21 -9.21
N ASN A 19 -14.79 -2.18 -10.54
CA ASN A 19 -15.25 -3.30 -11.36
C ASN A 19 -14.32 -4.52 -11.23
N LYS A 20 -13.00 -4.31 -11.23
CA LYS A 20 -12.02 -5.39 -10.99
C LYS A 20 -12.14 -5.99 -9.59
N LEU A 21 -12.34 -5.18 -8.55
CA LEU A 21 -12.52 -5.68 -7.18
C LEU A 21 -13.86 -6.39 -6.99
N ALA A 22 -14.94 -5.90 -7.61
CA ALA A 22 -16.24 -6.57 -7.61
C ALA A 22 -16.19 -7.91 -8.37
N ASN A 23 -15.59 -7.94 -9.57
CA ASN A 23 -15.51 -9.15 -10.39
C ASN A 23 -14.43 -10.12 -9.89
N GLY A 24 -13.30 -9.63 -9.40
CA GLY A 24 -12.21 -10.43 -8.85
C GLY A 24 -12.60 -11.20 -7.60
N ARG A 25 -13.48 -10.63 -6.75
CA ARG A 25 -14.10 -11.37 -5.64
C ARG A 25 -14.96 -12.53 -6.12
N ASN A 26 -15.71 -12.33 -7.19
CA ASN A 26 -16.56 -13.38 -7.77
C ASN A 26 -15.74 -14.45 -8.48
N ILE A 27 -14.65 -14.09 -9.17
CA ILE A 27 -13.78 -15.04 -9.88
C ILE A 27 -12.87 -15.79 -8.91
N ALA A 28 -12.27 -15.14 -7.92
CA ALA A 28 -11.47 -15.84 -6.90
C ALA A 28 -12.33 -16.80 -6.06
N ALA A 29 -13.56 -16.39 -5.72
CA ALA A 29 -14.51 -17.29 -5.07
C ALA A 29 -14.94 -18.45 -5.97
N LEU A 30 -15.03 -18.26 -7.30
CA LEU A 30 -15.33 -19.33 -8.25
C LEU A 30 -14.13 -20.29 -8.45
N ASP A 31 -12.91 -19.78 -8.62
CA ASP A 31 -11.69 -20.56 -8.85
C ASP A 31 -11.34 -21.43 -7.63
N ASP A 32 -11.60 -20.94 -6.42
CA ASP A 32 -11.42 -21.72 -5.18
C ASP A 32 -12.53 -22.77 -4.99
N VAL A 33 -13.73 -22.52 -5.51
CA VAL A 33 -14.85 -23.49 -5.52
C VAL A 33 -14.64 -24.60 -6.55
N TRP A 34 -13.97 -24.31 -7.67
CA TRP A 34 -13.75 -25.28 -8.75
C TRP A 34 -12.52 -26.19 -8.55
N LYS A 35 -11.64 -25.89 -7.59
CA LYS A 35 -10.58 -26.79 -7.15
C LYS A 35 -11.10 -27.71 -6.04
N LEU A 36 -12.00 -28.63 -6.41
CA LEU A 36 -12.45 -29.70 -5.53
C LEU A 36 -11.26 -30.63 -5.20
N ASP A 37 -11.00 -30.88 -3.92
CA ASP A 37 -10.27 -32.09 -3.53
C ASP A 37 -11.22 -33.30 -3.53
N ASN A 38 -10.66 -34.51 -3.64
CA ASN A 38 -11.41 -35.75 -3.84
C ASN A 38 -12.32 -36.18 -2.68
N ASN A 39 -12.50 -35.36 -1.64
CA ASN A 39 -13.34 -35.66 -0.47
C ASN A 39 -14.54 -34.72 -0.30
N GLY A 40 -14.84 -33.84 -1.26
CA GLY A 40 -16.11 -33.12 -1.29
C GLY A 40 -16.31 -32.11 -0.13
N ILE A 41 -15.24 -31.74 0.57
CA ILE A 41 -15.25 -30.66 1.55
C ILE A 41 -14.70 -29.43 0.84
N SER A 42 -15.58 -28.48 0.52
CA SER A 42 -15.19 -27.21 -0.09
C SER A 42 -14.13 -26.52 0.79
N LYS A 43 -12.93 -26.31 0.25
CA LYS A 43 -11.93 -25.41 0.84
C LYS A 43 -12.36 -23.95 0.60
N ALA A 44 -13.57 -23.60 1.01
CA ALA A 44 -14.09 -22.23 1.06
C ALA A 44 -13.44 -21.46 2.22
N ALA A 45 -12.10 -21.49 2.27
CA ALA A 45 -11.31 -20.90 3.34
C ALA A 45 -9.97 -20.41 2.79
N ASN A 46 -9.96 -19.32 2.02
CA ASN A 46 -8.91 -18.31 2.19
C ASN A 46 -9.25 -16.88 1.71
N LEU A 47 -10.47 -16.41 1.99
CA LEU A 47 -10.75 -14.97 2.13
C LEU A 47 -10.49 -14.47 3.57
N ASN A 48 -9.80 -15.30 4.37
CA ASN A 48 -9.46 -15.12 5.78
C ASN A 48 -7.94 -15.01 6.02
N SER A 49 -7.12 -14.68 5.01
CA SER A 49 -5.69 -14.53 5.26
C SER A 49 -5.46 -13.37 6.25
N THR A 50 -5.01 -13.70 7.45
CA THR A 50 -4.36 -12.78 8.39
C THR A 50 -3.02 -12.27 7.85
N ASP A 51 -2.65 -12.66 6.64
CA ASP A 51 -1.47 -12.22 5.92
C ASP A 51 -1.47 -10.70 5.80
N ILE A 52 -0.46 -10.13 6.45
CA ILE A 52 -0.18 -8.71 6.46
C ILE A 52 1.11 -8.45 5.69
N VAL A 53 1.19 -7.26 5.11
CA VAL A 53 2.41 -6.75 4.48
C VAL A 53 2.75 -5.44 5.15
N THR A 54 4.00 -5.29 5.60
CA THR A 54 4.46 -4.06 6.22
C THR A 54 4.93 -3.04 5.18
N TYR A 55 4.44 -1.82 5.33
CA TYR A 55 4.78 -0.65 4.55
C TYR A 55 5.63 0.31 5.38
N TYR A 56 6.55 1.02 4.73
CA TYR A 56 7.59 1.82 5.36
C TYR A 56 7.68 3.21 4.74
N ARG A 57 7.53 4.25 5.56
CA ARG A 57 7.66 5.66 5.20
C ARG A 57 8.86 6.27 5.90
N VAL A 58 9.86 6.71 5.13
CA VAL A 58 11.01 7.47 5.66
C VAL A 58 10.70 8.96 5.68
N GLN A 59 10.70 9.59 6.85
CA GLN A 59 10.37 11.01 6.99
C GLN A 59 11.25 11.75 8.01
N GLY A 60 11.18 13.08 8.05
CA GLY A 60 12.06 13.89 8.89
C GLY A 60 13.49 14.01 8.35
N GLY A 61 14.44 14.19 9.26
CA GLY A 61 15.85 14.44 8.98
C GLY A 61 16.18 15.92 8.86
N THR A 62 17.46 16.21 8.60
CA THR A 62 17.98 17.59 8.55
C THR A 62 17.95 18.14 7.11
N PRO A 63 17.45 19.38 6.88
CA PRO A 63 17.58 20.06 5.60
C PRO A 63 19.04 20.12 5.11
N PRO A 64 19.31 20.11 3.79
CA PRO A 64 18.35 20.18 2.68
C PRO A 64 17.75 18.83 2.28
N LYS A 65 18.19 17.72 2.89
CA LYS A 65 17.77 16.37 2.49
C LYS A 65 16.58 15.83 3.28
N ALA A 66 15.95 16.65 4.13
CA ALA A 66 14.80 16.28 4.95
C ALA A 66 13.56 15.86 4.12
N SER A 67 12.66 15.11 4.75
CA SER A 67 11.29 14.91 4.26
C SER A 67 10.30 15.53 5.22
N TRP A 68 9.24 16.09 4.64
CA TRP A 68 8.01 16.35 5.38
C TRP A 68 7.50 15.08 6.08
N LYS A 69 7.13 15.25 7.35
CA LYS A 69 6.39 14.26 8.13
C LYS A 69 4.96 14.24 7.61
N ARG A 70 4.60 13.15 6.92
CA ARG A 70 3.31 13.01 6.22
C ARG A 70 2.44 11.90 6.82
N ILE A 71 3.04 11.01 7.60
CA ILE A 71 2.34 9.93 8.29
C ILE A 71 2.61 10.05 9.79
N THR A 72 1.55 10.00 10.57
CA THR A 72 1.58 9.97 12.03
C THR A 72 1.07 8.62 12.49
N LYS A 73 1.80 7.94 13.40
CA LYS A 73 1.26 6.78 14.09
C LYS A 73 0.29 7.25 15.19
N ASN A 74 -0.81 6.56 15.36
CA ASN A 74 -1.75 6.80 16.45
C ASN A 74 -1.55 5.76 17.56
N ASP A 75 -2.01 6.05 18.77
CA ASP A 75 -1.79 5.17 19.93
C ASP A 75 -2.59 3.87 19.86
N ASN A 76 -3.69 3.85 19.11
CA ASN A 76 -4.49 2.66 18.83
C ASN A 76 -3.89 1.77 17.72
N GLY A 77 -2.70 2.11 17.22
CA GLY A 77 -2.03 1.37 16.14
C GLY A 77 -2.55 1.69 14.74
N SER A 78 -3.50 2.61 14.55
CA SER A 78 -3.80 3.15 13.22
C SER A 78 -2.76 4.20 12.82
N ILE A 79 -2.89 4.73 11.61
CA ILE A 79 -2.09 5.88 11.15
C ILE A 79 -3.01 7.01 10.66
N THR A 80 -2.45 8.20 10.56
CA THR A 80 -3.06 9.34 9.86
C THR A 80 -2.10 9.84 8.79
N ILE A 81 -2.62 10.10 7.59
CA ILE A 81 -1.85 10.60 6.47
C ILE A 81 -2.30 12.03 6.15
N GLN A 82 -1.33 12.93 5.94
CA GLN A 82 -1.60 14.30 5.51
C GLN A 82 -2.46 14.30 4.24
N LYS A 83 -3.57 15.04 4.25
CA LYS A 83 -4.50 15.13 3.12
C LYS A 83 -3.94 16.00 1.99
N GLY A 84 -4.33 15.69 0.76
CA GLY A 84 -4.02 16.50 -0.42
C GLY A 84 -2.58 16.41 -0.92
N VAL A 85 -1.74 15.49 -0.40
CA VAL A 85 -0.34 15.35 -0.81
C VAL A 85 -0.02 13.94 -1.28
N ASN A 86 0.95 13.81 -2.18
CA ASN A 86 1.51 12.51 -2.55
C ASN A 86 2.35 11.96 -1.37
N VAL A 87 2.47 10.65 -1.22
CA VAL A 87 3.33 10.04 -0.21
C VAL A 87 4.18 8.92 -0.81
N ASN A 88 5.48 8.94 -0.53
CA ASN A 88 6.41 7.89 -0.97
C ASN A 88 6.55 6.84 0.15
N ILE A 89 6.15 5.61 -0.15
CA ILE A 89 6.11 4.50 0.81
C ILE A 89 6.69 3.26 0.13
N SER A 90 7.52 2.53 0.86
CA SER A 90 8.16 1.29 0.41
C SER A 90 7.49 0.08 1.06
N THR A 91 7.60 -1.10 0.44
CA THR A 91 7.03 -2.36 0.93
C THR A 91 7.86 -3.55 0.46
N GLY A 92 7.52 -4.76 0.89
CA GLY A 92 8.22 -6.00 0.58
C GLY A 92 9.40 -6.27 1.50
N ASN A 93 10.30 -5.30 1.67
CA ASN A 93 11.35 -5.35 2.69
C ASN A 93 11.66 -3.95 3.26
N ILE A 94 12.40 -3.92 4.38
CA ILE A 94 12.77 -2.67 5.06
C ILE A 94 14.03 -2.02 4.46
N ASP A 95 14.84 -2.76 3.70
CA ASP A 95 16.16 -2.34 3.20
C ASP A 95 16.11 -1.03 2.42
N HIS A 96 15.07 -0.86 1.60
CA HIS A 96 14.84 0.40 0.87
C HIS A 96 14.76 1.60 1.82
N ALA A 97 13.96 1.43 2.88
CA ALA A 97 13.69 2.48 3.84
C ALA A 97 14.93 2.75 4.71
N ILE A 98 15.69 1.71 5.08
CA ILE A 98 16.97 1.83 5.79
C ILE A 98 17.99 2.60 4.93
N TYR A 99 18.14 2.24 3.66
CA TYR A 99 19.05 2.93 2.74
C TYR A 99 18.72 4.42 2.65
N TYR A 100 17.44 4.76 2.45
CA TYR A 100 17.01 6.15 2.37
C TYR A 100 17.17 6.89 3.70
N LEU A 101 16.90 6.25 4.83
CA LEU A 101 17.13 6.84 6.14
C LEU A 101 18.62 7.19 6.31
N LYS A 102 19.50 6.19 6.22
CA LYS A 102 20.94 6.34 6.46
C LYS A 102 21.62 7.28 5.45
N LYS A 103 21.28 7.18 4.16
CA LYS A 103 22.02 7.89 3.09
C LYS A 103 21.39 9.21 2.66
N LYS A 104 20.08 9.37 2.86
CA LYS A 104 19.34 10.54 2.35
C LYS A 104 18.58 11.31 3.42
N ARG A 105 18.35 10.77 4.62
CA ARG A 105 17.49 11.37 5.64
C ARG A 105 18.08 11.20 7.05
N ALA A 106 19.37 11.48 7.22
CA ALA A 106 20.02 11.39 8.52
C ALA A 106 19.27 12.22 9.59
N GLY A 107 19.05 11.61 10.76
CA GLY A 107 18.21 12.18 11.84
C GLY A 107 16.70 12.08 11.60
N GLY A 108 16.27 11.38 10.55
CA GLY A 108 14.87 11.08 10.28
C GLY A 108 14.37 9.85 11.04
N GLU A 109 13.19 9.38 10.64
CA GLU A 109 12.53 8.21 11.20
C GLU A 109 11.90 7.35 10.10
N ILE A 110 11.68 6.06 10.39
CA ILE A 110 10.85 5.18 9.58
C ILE A 110 9.54 4.94 10.32
N VAL A 111 8.44 5.39 9.74
CA VAL A 111 7.08 5.01 10.15
C VAL A 111 6.73 3.73 9.41
N ALA A 112 6.42 2.67 10.15
CA ALA A 112 5.96 1.40 9.62
C ALA A 112 4.50 1.15 9.99
N PHE A 113 3.76 0.46 9.14
CA PHE A 113 2.39 0.03 9.39
C PHE A 113 2.08 -1.19 8.54
N ASP A 114 1.14 -1.99 8.99
CA ASP A 114 0.77 -3.25 8.35
C ASP A 114 -0.56 -3.06 7.61
N VAL A 115 -0.63 -3.57 6.39
CA VAL A 115 -1.86 -3.60 5.59
C VAL A 115 -2.24 -5.03 5.25
N PRO A 116 -3.53 -5.34 5.05
CA PRO A 116 -3.94 -6.66 4.61
C PRO A 116 -3.39 -6.98 3.21
N LYS A 117 -3.07 -8.26 2.97
CA LYS A 117 -2.47 -8.71 1.71
C LYS A 117 -3.26 -8.34 0.46
N TRP A 118 -4.59 -8.28 0.54
CA TRP A 118 -5.43 -7.87 -0.60
C TRP A 118 -5.15 -6.41 -1.00
N LEU A 119 -4.87 -5.52 -0.05
CA LEU A 119 -4.56 -4.12 -0.33
C LEU A 119 -3.17 -4.00 -0.99
N ASP A 120 -2.19 -4.81 -0.54
CA ASP A 120 -0.88 -4.91 -1.21
C ASP A 120 -1.00 -5.39 -2.66
N ASN A 121 -1.79 -6.44 -2.91
CA ASN A 121 -2.04 -6.93 -4.26
C ASN A 121 -2.74 -5.86 -5.11
N PHE A 122 -3.73 -5.17 -4.56
CA PHE A 122 -4.44 -4.09 -5.23
C PHE A 122 -3.51 -2.93 -5.61
N VAL A 123 -2.60 -2.53 -4.72
CA VAL A 123 -1.54 -1.55 -5.02
C VAL A 123 -0.69 -2.04 -6.19
N LYS A 124 -0.22 -3.29 -6.16
CA LYS A 124 0.68 -3.85 -7.19
C LYS A 124 0.02 -3.93 -8.57
N GLU A 125 -1.26 -4.30 -8.62
CA GLU A 125 -2.05 -4.41 -9.83
C GLU A 125 -2.41 -3.05 -10.45
N THR A 126 -2.60 -2.02 -9.62
CA THR A 126 -2.97 -0.68 -10.08
C THR A 126 -1.77 0.23 -10.29
N ALA A 127 -0.59 -0.10 -9.74
CA ALA A 127 0.60 0.72 -9.84
C ALA A 127 1.19 0.76 -11.25
N ILE A 128 1.44 1.96 -11.75
CA ILE A 128 1.96 2.21 -13.09
C ILE A 128 3.45 2.55 -13.01
N LYS A 129 4.24 2.07 -13.99
CA LYS A 129 5.67 2.39 -14.09
C LYS A 129 5.86 3.90 -14.30
N GLN A 130 7.01 4.41 -13.87
CA GLN A 130 7.34 5.84 -14.01
C GLN A 130 7.37 6.32 -15.48
N ARG A 131 7.80 5.46 -16.41
CA ARG A 131 7.80 5.76 -17.84
C ARG A 131 6.35 5.91 -18.34
N ASP A 132 6.08 7.02 -19.02
CA ASP A 132 4.79 7.37 -19.62
C ASP A 132 3.63 7.42 -18.61
N PHE A 133 3.93 7.63 -17.32
CA PHE A 133 2.94 7.60 -16.24
C PHE A 133 1.79 8.59 -16.47
N LYS A 134 2.09 9.79 -16.97
CA LYS A 134 1.08 10.85 -17.19
C LYS A 134 0.20 10.55 -18.40
N GLU A 135 0.75 9.99 -19.48
CA GLU A 135 -0.03 9.64 -20.67
C GLU A 135 -0.76 8.31 -20.52
N ASN A 136 -0.43 7.49 -19.52
CA ASN A 136 -1.03 6.18 -19.36
C ASN A 136 -2.53 6.30 -19.00
N PRO A 137 -3.45 5.76 -19.82
CA PRO A 137 -4.89 5.85 -19.56
C PRO A 137 -5.30 5.14 -18.26
N LEU A 138 -4.52 4.15 -17.81
CA LEU A 138 -4.74 3.47 -16.52
C LEU A 138 -4.45 4.37 -15.32
N ASN A 139 -3.80 5.53 -15.51
CA ASN A 139 -3.55 6.49 -14.44
C ASN A 139 -4.84 7.21 -14.00
N GLN A 140 -5.96 7.05 -14.72
CA GLN A 140 -7.30 7.46 -14.29
C GLN A 140 -7.32 8.86 -13.62
N GLY A 141 -6.73 9.86 -14.29
CA GLY A 141 -6.67 11.23 -13.79
C GLY A 141 -5.63 11.48 -12.68
N GLY A 142 -4.61 10.63 -12.54
CA GLY A 142 -3.56 10.76 -11.52
C GLY A 142 -3.85 10.01 -10.22
N SER A 143 -4.76 9.04 -10.24
CA SER A 143 -5.20 8.28 -9.05
C SER A 143 -4.43 6.98 -8.84
N ALA A 144 -3.70 6.50 -9.84
CA ALA A 144 -2.89 5.28 -9.71
C ALA A 144 -1.61 5.53 -8.90
N PRO A 145 -1.13 4.56 -8.09
CA PRO A 145 0.22 4.62 -7.54
C PRO A 145 1.25 4.61 -8.67
N LYS A 146 2.33 5.36 -8.50
CA LYS A 146 3.47 5.33 -9.41
C LYS A 146 4.57 4.46 -8.80
N LYS A 147 5.04 3.45 -9.52
CA LYS A 147 6.26 2.71 -9.13
C LYS A 147 7.45 3.64 -9.24
N VAL A 148 8.17 3.83 -8.14
CA VAL A 148 9.39 4.64 -8.05
C VAL A 148 10.57 3.76 -7.62
N ASP A 149 11.79 4.24 -7.87
CA ASP A 149 13.04 3.56 -7.50
C ASP A 149 13.12 2.07 -7.89
N PRO A 150 12.83 1.67 -9.15
CA PRO A 150 12.75 0.26 -9.54
C PRO A 150 14.09 -0.50 -9.53
N THR A 151 15.21 0.18 -9.26
CA THR A 151 16.56 -0.40 -9.28
C THR A 151 17.12 -0.63 -7.87
N THR A 152 16.32 -0.41 -6.82
CA THR A 152 16.69 -0.64 -5.42
C THR A 152 15.95 -1.86 -4.87
N PRO A 153 16.45 -2.50 -3.79
CA PRO A 153 15.73 -3.61 -3.15
C PRO A 153 14.36 -3.19 -2.63
N GLY A 154 13.40 -4.12 -2.68
CA GLY A 154 12.02 -3.89 -2.26
C GLY A 154 11.15 -3.22 -3.35
N ASP A 155 9.88 -2.98 -3.03
CA ASP A 155 8.97 -2.22 -3.88
C ASP A 155 8.81 -0.80 -3.33
N SER A 156 8.87 0.23 -4.17
CA SER A 156 8.61 1.61 -3.76
C SER A 156 7.56 2.29 -4.64
N TYR A 157 6.67 3.03 -4.01
CA TYR A 157 5.57 3.70 -4.68
C TYR A 157 5.42 5.14 -4.22
N GLU A 158 5.05 6.02 -5.15
CA GLU A 158 4.45 7.31 -4.86
C GLU A 158 2.93 7.19 -4.97
N PHE A 159 2.24 7.35 -3.85
CA PHE A 159 0.79 7.28 -3.76
C PHE A 159 0.16 8.68 -3.90
N PRO A 160 -0.82 8.87 -4.79
CA PRO A 160 -1.58 10.12 -4.86
C PRO A 160 -2.54 10.29 -3.66
N PRO A 161 -3.08 11.50 -3.42
CA PRO A 161 -3.79 11.85 -2.18
C PRO A 161 -4.98 10.95 -1.83
N ILE A 162 -5.64 10.40 -2.85
CA ILE A 162 -6.75 9.45 -2.72
C ILE A 162 -6.43 8.22 -1.87
N TRP A 163 -5.18 7.73 -1.90
CA TRP A 163 -4.78 6.54 -1.15
C TRP A 163 -4.71 6.76 0.35
N SER A 164 -4.73 8.03 0.81
CA SER A 164 -4.75 8.32 2.25
C SER A 164 -5.96 7.70 2.95
N GLU A 165 -7.15 7.73 2.32
CA GLU A 165 -8.36 7.15 2.92
C GLU A 165 -8.24 5.61 3.04
N TRP A 166 -7.68 4.94 2.04
CA TRP A 166 -7.44 3.49 2.06
C TRP A 166 -6.46 3.08 3.15
N PHE A 167 -5.33 3.77 3.25
CA PHE A 167 -4.36 3.45 4.28
C PHE A 167 -4.90 3.76 5.67
N GLU A 168 -5.63 4.85 5.87
CA GLU A 168 -6.23 5.13 7.18
C GLU A 168 -7.32 4.12 7.58
N GLU A 169 -8.07 3.57 6.61
CA GLU A 169 -9.08 2.55 6.87
C GLU A 169 -8.47 1.17 7.20
N TYR A 170 -7.41 0.77 6.49
CA TYR A 170 -6.91 -0.61 6.56
C TYR A 170 -5.57 -0.78 7.27
N ALA A 171 -4.82 0.29 7.51
CA ALA A 171 -3.54 0.19 8.20
C ALA A 171 -3.73 -0.12 9.68
N THR A 172 -2.91 -1.04 10.15
CA THR A 172 -2.84 -1.46 11.55
C THR A 172 -1.37 -1.49 12.00
N ASN A 173 -1.14 -1.69 13.30
CA ASN A 173 0.20 -1.82 13.88
C ASN A 173 1.18 -0.70 13.46
N GLY A 174 0.68 0.54 13.42
CA GLY A 174 1.45 1.76 13.18
C GLY A 174 2.53 1.95 14.24
N ARG A 175 3.79 2.02 13.82
CA ARG A 175 4.97 2.05 14.71
C ARG A 175 6.12 2.86 14.12
N ILE A 176 7.00 3.34 14.99
CA ILE A 176 8.31 3.90 14.57
C ILE A 176 9.35 2.80 14.72
N ILE A 177 10.16 2.57 13.69
CA ILE A 177 11.30 1.66 13.78
C ILE A 177 12.45 2.42 14.46
N LYS A 178 12.88 1.94 15.62
CA LYS A 178 13.87 2.60 16.49
C LYS A 178 15.27 2.01 16.38
N ASP A 179 15.37 0.71 16.10
CA ASP A 179 16.63 -0.03 16.10
C ASP A 179 17.02 -0.41 14.67
N ILE A 180 17.56 0.58 13.96
CA ILE A 180 18.16 0.37 12.64
C ILE A 180 19.66 0.40 12.89
N ASP A 181 20.17 -0.69 13.45
CA ASP A 181 21.59 -0.83 13.80
C ASP A 181 22.46 -0.56 12.57
N ASP A 182 23.62 0.05 12.82
CA ASP A 182 24.56 0.50 11.80
C ASP A 182 25.21 -0.65 11.01
#